data_AF-A0A1I3M3U3-F1
#
_entry.id   AF-A0A1I3M3U3-F1
#
_cell.length_a   1.000
_cell.length_b   1.000
_cell.length_c   1.000
_cell.angle_alpha   90.00
_cell.angle_beta   90.00
_cell.angle_gamma   90.00
#
_symmetry.space_group_name_H-M   'P 1'
#
loop_
_entity.id
_entity.type
_entity.pdbx_description
1 polymer ?
#
loop_
_entity_poly.entity_id
_entity_poly.type
_entity_poly.pdbx_seq_one_letter_code
_entity_poly.pdbx_strand_id
1 'polypeptide(L)'
;MADNWGFYERRDGGEQLRVLVNTGYKGDEPAADYPDLLSITVNLYPVREQVKTRRQFVAQLEELESKLEAWLESGRGAIYAGRINAATRLEFYYYLPADRPGEDALRAWVDEHWPHRAQCYVKPDPEWEFYRYLLPDTLEELFVHNAQMIYALIHKGDKIAQPRNVYHWLLFREDEDRLAMERLLEKQGYVIEKEKESKPEQDYPYPLVISKFEDVKLDTINARVRELHRLLAERDGRYDGWGAVMRLSPAKRFRRYVRRRKESAHLALRRVLSWRCSQSNQNEAGKQ
;
A
#
# COMPACT_ATOMS: atom_id res chain seq x y z
N MET A 1 9.70 4.63 18.13
CA MET A 1 9.60 3.65 17.01
C MET A 1 8.15 3.17 17.07
N ALA A 2 7.33 3.18 16.01
CA ALA A 2 7.59 3.33 14.58
C ALA A 2 6.45 4.10 13.89
N ASP A 3 6.79 5.17 13.17
CA ASP A 3 5.86 5.84 12.23
C ASP A 3 5.90 5.10 10.89
N ASN A 4 5.00 4.14 10.70
CA ASN A 4 4.83 3.48 9.41
C ASN A 4 3.35 3.46 9.02
N TRP A 5 2.95 4.38 8.17
CA TRP A 5 1.54 4.62 7.85
C TRP A 5 1.10 3.90 6.58
N GLY A 6 0.09 3.03 6.71
CA GLY A 6 -0.61 2.38 5.61
C GLY A 6 -1.90 3.13 5.29
N PHE A 7 -2.19 3.33 4.00
CA PHE A 7 -3.45 3.89 3.53
C PHE A 7 -4.09 2.97 2.50
N TYR A 8 -5.35 2.59 2.73
CA TYR A 8 -6.09 1.71 1.83
C TYR A 8 -7.59 1.97 1.85
N GLU A 9 -8.30 1.40 0.88
CA GLU A 9 -9.76 1.49 0.79
C GLU A 9 -10.38 0.13 1.08
N ARG A 10 -11.36 0.10 2.00
CA ARG A 10 -12.15 -1.09 2.36
C ARG A 10 -13.60 -0.88 1.93
N ARG A 11 -14.28 -1.96 1.55
CA ARG A 11 -15.73 -1.96 1.42
C ARG A 11 -16.32 -2.85 2.51
N ASP A 12 -17.13 -2.25 3.37
CA ASP A 12 -17.81 -2.95 4.45
C ASP A 12 -19.29 -2.54 4.48
N GLY A 13 -20.20 -3.51 4.52
CA GLY A 13 -21.65 -3.24 4.52
C GLY A 13 -22.19 -2.40 3.35
N GLY A 14 -21.47 -2.31 2.24
CA GLY A 14 -21.81 -1.42 1.10
C GLY A 14 -21.29 0.01 1.22
N GLU A 15 -20.66 0.35 2.34
CA GLU A 15 -19.97 1.62 2.54
C GLU A 15 -18.50 1.53 2.08
N GLN A 16 -17.98 2.61 1.49
CA GLN A 16 -16.56 2.73 1.16
C GLN A 16 -15.85 3.47 2.28
N LEU A 17 -14.90 2.77 2.90
CA LEU A 17 -14.08 3.26 4.00
C LEU A 17 -12.68 3.54 3.47
N ARG A 18 -12.10 4.68 3.85
CA ARG A 18 -10.68 4.96 3.64
C ARG A 18 -9.97 4.89 4.97
N VAL A 19 -9.14 3.87 5.11
CA VAL A 19 -8.44 3.55 6.35
C VAL A 19 -7.02 4.09 6.24
N LEU A 20 -6.61 4.84 7.25
CA LEU A 20 -5.23 5.20 7.51
C LEU A 20 -4.85 4.50 8.82
N VAL A 21 -3.86 3.63 8.81
CA VAL A 21 -3.46 2.83 9.98
C VAL A 21 -1.96 2.92 10.17
N ASN A 22 -1.51 3.04 11.41
CA ASN A 22 -0.10 2.92 11.74
C ASN A 22 0.27 1.43 11.76
N THR A 23 0.86 0.95 10.68
CA THR A 23 1.40 -0.42 10.53
C THR A 23 2.72 -0.64 11.28
N GLY A 24 3.28 0.39 11.91
CA GLY A 24 4.54 0.32 12.65
C GLY A 24 4.47 -0.56 13.89
N TYR A 25 3.26 -0.83 14.40
CA TYR A 25 3.04 -1.73 15.53
C TYR A 25 2.76 -3.18 15.11
N LYS A 26 2.67 -3.49 13.81
CA LYS A 26 2.41 -4.85 13.30
C LYS A 26 3.57 -5.78 13.68
N GLY A 27 3.27 -6.80 14.48
CA GLY A 27 4.22 -7.73 15.09
C GLY A 27 4.60 -7.40 16.54
N ASP A 28 4.32 -6.18 17.00
CA ASP A 28 4.56 -5.72 18.37
C ASP A 28 3.25 -5.67 19.19
N GLU A 29 2.09 -5.95 18.58
CA GLU A 29 0.81 -6.11 19.26
C GLU A 29 0.64 -7.48 19.94
N PRO A 30 -0.02 -7.56 21.12
CA PRO A 30 -0.55 -6.46 21.91
C PRO A 30 0.51 -5.78 22.79
N ALA A 31 0.43 -4.45 22.92
CA ALA A 31 1.22 -3.71 23.89
C ALA A 31 0.51 -3.72 25.25
N ALA A 32 1.03 -4.50 26.20
CA ALA A 32 0.41 -4.72 27.52
C ALA A 32 0.15 -3.43 28.33
N ASP A 33 0.94 -2.38 28.10
CA ASP A 33 0.78 -1.09 28.77
C ASP A 33 -0.42 -0.28 28.24
N TYR A 34 -1.04 -0.71 27.14
CA TYR A 34 -2.10 0.01 26.42
C TYR A 34 -3.35 -0.86 26.20
N PRO A 35 -4.11 -1.19 27.25
CA PRO A 35 -5.17 -2.20 27.19
C PRO A 35 -6.50 -1.69 26.64
N ASP A 36 -6.65 -0.38 26.44
CA ASP A 36 -7.94 0.21 26.13
C ASP A 36 -7.96 0.94 24.78
N LEU A 37 -8.99 0.66 23.99
CA LEU A 37 -9.27 1.39 22.76
C LEU A 37 -10.15 2.61 23.05
N LEU A 38 -9.67 3.77 22.62
CA LEU A 38 -10.44 5.00 22.46
C LEU A 38 -10.87 5.16 21.00
N SER A 39 -12.17 5.37 20.78
CA SER A 39 -12.74 5.79 19.50
C SER A 39 -13.40 7.16 19.62
N ILE A 40 -13.08 8.06 18.70
CA ILE A 40 -13.72 9.38 18.58
C ILE A 40 -14.37 9.47 17.20
N THR A 41 -15.70 9.55 17.16
CA THR A 41 -16.49 9.62 15.92
C THR A 41 -17.07 11.00 15.72
N VAL A 42 -16.67 11.67 14.65
CA VAL A 42 -17.17 12.98 14.21
C VAL A 42 -18.19 12.80 13.10
N ASN A 43 -19.37 13.40 13.25
CA ASN A 43 -20.36 13.46 12.18
C ASN A 43 -20.00 14.57 11.18
N LEU A 44 -19.83 14.22 9.90
CA LEU A 44 -19.41 15.14 8.85
C LEU A 44 -20.54 15.97 8.24
N TYR A 45 -21.82 15.61 8.45
CA TYR A 45 -22.96 16.40 7.95
C TYR A 45 -22.96 17.85 8.45
N PRO A 46 -22.96 18.14 9.76
CA PRO A 46 -23.02 19.52 10.25
C PRO A 46 -21.77 20.33 9.87
N VAL A 47 -20.61 19.68 9.79
CA VAL A 47 -19.35 20.30 9.34
C VAL A 47 -19.46 20.74 7.88
N ARG A 48 -20.05 19.90 7.01
CA ARG A 48 -20.25 20.23 5.59
C ARG A 48 -21.27 21.32 5.36
N GLU A 49 -22.33 21.40 6.15
CA GLU A 49 -23.36 22.44 6.02
C GLU A 49 -22.84 23.84 6.35
N GLN A 50 -21.95 23.96 7.34
CA GLN A 50 -21.40 25.26 7.75
C GLN A 50 -20.29 25.75 6.84
N VAL A 51 -19.61 24.84 6.14
CA VAL A 51 -18.42 25.16 5.37
C VAL A 51 -18.72 25.36 3.89
N LYS A 52 -18.36 26.53 3.36
CA LYS A 52 -18.59 26.89 1.95
C LYS A 52 -17.61 26.24 0.97
N THR A 53 -16.43 25.81 1.44
CA THR A 53 -15.36 25.30 0.57
C THR A 53 -14.73 24.01 1.10
N ARG A 54 -14.36 23.11 0.19
CA ARG A 54 -13.65 21.87 0.55
C ARG A 54 -12.36 22.11 1.35
N ARG A 55 -11.65 23.21 1.09
CA ARG A 55 -10.40 23.54 1.79
C ARG A 55 -10.64 23.87 3.26
N GLN A 56 -11.65 24.67 3.57
CA GLN A 56 -12.02 24.97 4.96
C GLN A 56 -12.50 23.71 5.69
N PHE A 57 -13.19 22.81 4.99
CA PHE A 57 -13.70 21.57 5.57
C PHE A 57 -12.55 20.67 6.00
N VAL A 58 -11.55 20.52 5.12
CA VAL A 58 -10.33 19.78 5.44
C VAL A 58 -9.56 20.44 6.58
N ALA A 59 -9.38 21.77 6.54
CA ALA A 59 -8.63 22.49 7.57
C ALA A 59 -9.23 22.35 8.98
N GLN A 60 -10.57 22.37 9.12
CA GLN A 60 -11.22 22.15 10.43
C GLN A 60 -10.97 20.74 10.98
N LEU A 61 -10.95 19.72 10.12
CA LEU A 61 -10.68 18.34 10.53
C LEU A 61 -9.21 18.13 10.90
N GLU A 62 -8.29 18.73 10.13
CA GLU A 62 -6.85 18.73 10.44
C GLU A 62 -6.55 19.45 11.76
N GLU A 63 -7.26 20.55 12.04
CA GLU A 63 -7.12 21.28 13.31
C GLU A 63 -7.60 20.45 14.50
N LEU A 64 -8.73 19.74 14.37
CA LEU A 64 -9.20 18.81 15.39
C LEU A 64 -8.20 17.67 15.64
N GLU A 65 -7.70 17.04 14.57
CA GLU A 65 -6.70 15.96 14.66
C GLU A 65 -5.44 16.44 15.39
N SER A 66 -4.90 17.61 14.99
CA SER A 66 -3.71 18.21 15.64
C SER A 66 -3.94 18.52 17.12
N LYS A 67 -5.13 19.02 17.48
CA LYS A 67 -5.48 19.31 18.89
C LYS A 67 -5.61 18.03 19.71
N LEU A 68 -6.21 16.99 19.14
CA LEU A 68 -6.37 15.68 19.79
C LEU A 68 -5.01 15.02 20.03
N GLU A 69 -4.12 15.04 19.03
CA GLU A 69 -2.75 14.54 19.17
C GLU A 69 -2.02 15.27 20.30
N ALA A 70 -2.01 16.60 20.30
CA ALA A 70 -1.35 17.38 21.34
C ALA A 70 -1.91 17.11 22.76
N TRP A 71 -3.22 16.92 22.89
CA TRP A 71 -3.85 16.61 24.18
C TRP A 71 -3.51 15.19 24.65
N LEU A 72 -3.56 14.20 23.76
CA LEU A 72 -3.29 12.80 24.06
C LEU A 72 -1.81 12.49 24.27
N GLU A 73 -0.92 13.32 23.72
CA GLU A 73 0.52 13.28 24.00
C GLU A 73 0.88 13.80 25.40
N SER A 74 -0.01 14.58 26.04
CA SER A 74 0.25 15.13 27.38
C SER A 74 0.09 14.05 28.47
N GLY A 75 1.17 13.34 28.80
CA GLY A 75 1.21 12.28 29.83
C GLY A 75 2.06 11.07 29.41
N ARG A 76 1.60 9.84 29.67
CA ARG A 76 2.20 8.59 29.14
C ARG A 76 1.95 8.37 27.64
N GLY A 77 1.31 9.33 26.96
CA GLY A 77 1.13 9.38 25.51
C GLY A 77 0.25 8.28 24.94
N ALA A 78 -0.91 8.61 24.38
CA ALA A 78 -1.71 7.62 23.66
C ALA A 78 -1.01 7.15 22.37
N ILE A 79 -1.24 5.90 21.98
CA ILE A 79 -0.81 5.40 20.67
C ILE A 79 -1.89 5.73 19.64
N TYR A 80 -1.58 6.57 18.66
CA TYR A 80 -2.47 6.78 17.52
C TYR A 80 -2.41 5.58 16.57
N ALA A 81 -3.48 4.76 16.59
CA ALA A 81 -3.57 3.55 15.79
C ALA A 81 -3.98 3.84 14.35
N GLY A 82 -4.82 4.86 14.14
CA GLY A 82 -5.29 5.25 12.82
C GLY A 82 -6.67 5.89 12.81
N ARG A 83 -7.20 6.06 11.59
CA ARG A 83 -8.52 6.64 11.35
C ARG A 83 -9.25 5.96 10.21
N ILE A 84 -10.58 6.01 10.29
CA ILE A 84 -11.48 5.59 9.22
C ILE A 84 -12.24 6.82 8.72
N ASN A 85 -12.09 7.12 7.44
CA ASN A 85 -12.89 8.14 6.76
C ASN A 85 -14.00 7.45 5.98
N ALA A 86 -15.25 7.68 6.37
CA ALA A 86 -16.43 7.23 5.66
C ALA A 86 -17.13 8.40 4.96
N ALA A 87 -18.27 8.15 4.30
CA ALA A 87 -19.00 9.20 3.59
C ALA A 87 -19.56 10.28 4.54
N THR A 88 -20.02 9.84 5.72
CA THR A 88 -20.80 10.63 6.68
C THR A 88 -20.10 10.83 8.03
N ARG A 89 -19.01 10.10 8.30
CA ARG A 89 -18.30 10.15 9.57
C ARG A 89 -16.79 10.06 9.39
N LEU A 90 -16.08 10.62 10.36
CA LEU A 90 -14.64 10.46 10.55
C LEU A 90 -14.41 9.86 11.93
N GLU A 91 -13.66 8.76 12.00
CA GLU A 91 -13.38 8.05 13.23
C GLU A 91 -11.88 8.03 13.48
N PHE A 92 -11.48 8.43 14.69
CA PHE A 92 -10.10 8.34 15.16
C PHE A 92 -9.99 7.24 16.20
N TYR A 93 -8.88 6.50 16.17
CA TYR A 93 -8.63 5.37 17.03
C TYR A 93 -7.28 5.49 17.73
N TYR A 94 -7.31 5.42 19.06
CA TYR A 94 -6.14 5.52 19.91
C TYR A 94 -6.14 4.38 20.93
N TYR A 95 -4.96 3.86 21.27
CA TYR A 95 -4.80 2.99 22.43
C TYR A 95 -4.28 3.80 23.61
N LEU A 96 -4.97 3.68 24.74
CA LEU A 96 -4.71 4.45 25.95
C LEU A 96 -4.00 3.60 27.00
N PRO A 97 -3.09 4.18 27.79
CA PRO A 97 -2.46 3.47 28.89
C PRO A 97 -3.44 3.25 30.05
N ALA A 98 -3.14 2.29 30.92
CA ALA A 98 -4.01 1.93 32.04
C ALA A 98 -4.23 3.08 33.05
N ASP A 99 -3.32 4.06 33.13
CA ASP A 99 -3.36 5.22 34.02
C ASP A 99 -3.94 6.50 33.37
N ARG A 100 -4.74 6.33 32.32
CA ARG A 100 -5.32 7.42 31.51
C ARG A 100 -6.29 8.37 32.24
N PRO A 101 -6.54 9.56 31.66
CA PRO A 101 -7.72 10.37 31.98
C PRO A 101 -9.02 9.59 31.74
N GLY A 102 -10.01 9.79 32.62
CA GLY A 102 -11.32 9.17 32.51
C GLY A 102 -12.12 9.65 31.30
N GLU A 103 -13.10 8.85 30.89
CA GLU A 103 -13.97 9.14 29.73
C GLU A 103 -14.63 10.52 29.79
N ASP A 104 -14.99 10.99 31.00
CA ASP A 104 -15.59 12.31 31.22
C ASP A 104 -14.65 13.47 30.85
N ALA A 105 -13.35 13.34 31.14
CA ALA A 105 -12.36 14.37 30.82
C ALA A 105 -12.18 14.52 29.30
N LEU A 106 -12.18 13.38 28.59
CA LEU A 106 -12.15 13.38 27.13
C LEU A 106 -13.41 14.02 26.54
N ARG A 107 -14.59 13.64 27.03
CA ARG A 107 -15.86 14.21 26.55
C ARG A 107 -15.90 15.72 26.76
N ALA A 108 -15.53 16.20 27.95
CA ALA A 108 -15.45 17.63 28.25
C ALA A 108 -14.46 18.36 27.32
N TRP A 109 -13.29 17.76 27.06
CA TRP A 109 -12.31 18.35 26.16
C TRP A 109 -12.84 18.46 24.72
N VAL A 110 -13.49 17.41 24.22
CA VAL A 110 -14.08 17.39 22.87
C VAL A 110 -15.21 18.42 22.76
N ASP A 111 -16.09 18.52 23.75
CA ASP A 111 -17.17 19.51 23.76
C ASP A 111 -16.64 20.96 23.79
N GLU A 112 -15.50 21.21 24.44
CA GLU A 112 -14.84 22.51 24.46
C GLU A 112 -14.14 22.86 23.13
N HIS A 113 -13.51 21.88 22.49
CA HIS A 113 -12.63 22.11 21.34
C HIS A 113 -13.28 21.82 19.98
N TRP A 114 -14.45 21.19 19.96
CA TRP A 114 -15.17 20.81 18.75
C TRP A 114 -16.64 21.23 18.80
N PRO A 115 -17.07 22.19 17.97
CA PRO A 115 -18.42 22.78 18.06
C PRO A 115 -19.54 21.88 17.51
N HIS A 116 -19.20 20.70 16.96
CA HIS A 116 -20.17 19.78 16.38
C HIS A 116 -20.31 18.51 17.22
N ARG A 117 -21.41 17.78 17.00
CA ARG A 117 -21.62 16.50 17.69
C ARG A 117 -20.51 15.50 17.34
N ALA A 118 -19.76 15.11 18.37
CA ALA A 118 -18.84 13.99 18.34
C ALA A 118 -19.29 12.94 19.37
N GLN A 119 -18.94 11.68 19.13
CA GLN A 119 -19.13 10.60 20.10
C GLN A 119 -17.77 10.09 20.52
N CYS A 120 -17.57 9.95 21.83
CA CYS A 120 -16.36 9.36 22.39
C CYS A 120 -16.74 8.05 23.06
N TYR A 121 -16.03 6.98 22.73
CA TYR A 121 -16.20 5.68 23.35
C TYR A 121 -14.87 5.13 23.78
N VAL A 122 -14.90 4.52 24.94
CA VAL A 122 -13.75 3.88 25.53
C VAL A 122 -14.13 2.44 25.84
N LYS A 123 -13.37 1.48 25.32
CA LYS A 123 -13.62 0.05 25.56
C LYS A 123 -12.31 -0.69 25.85
N PRO A 124 -12.33 -1.69 26.74
CA PRO A 124 -11.20 -2.61 26.87
C PRO A 124 -10.96 -3.35 25.54
N ASP A 125 -9.70 -3.39 25.12
CA ASP A 125 -9.21 -4.17 23.97
C ASP A 125 -7.75 -4.60 24.21
N PRO A 126 -7.47 -5.39 25.27
CA PRO A 126 -6.11 -5.74 25.68
C PRO A 126 -5.37 -6.57 24.63
N GLU A 127 -6.10 -7.29 23.78
CA GLU A 127 -5.56 -8.12 22.71
C GLU A 127 -5.44 -7.38 21.36
N TRP A 128 -5.72 -6.07 21.35
CA TRP A 128 -5.63 -5.21 20.16
C TRP A 128 -6.41 -5.80 18.97
N GLU A 129 -7.58 -6.39 19.23
CA GLU A 129 -8.42 -7.02 18.21
C GLU A 129 -8.87 -5.98 17.17
N PHE A 130 -9.17 -4.77 17.63
CA PHE A 130 -9.58 -3.70 16.72
C PHE A 130 -8.44 -3.19 15.86
N TYR A 131 -7.22 -3.10 16.40
CA TYR A 131 -6.03 -2.78 15.62
C TYR A 131 -5.78 -3.82 14.53
N ARG A 132 -5.89 -5.11 14.84
CA ARG A 132 -5.77 -6.19 13.86
C ARG A 132 -6.85 -6.09 12.76
N TYR A 133 -8.07 -5.66 13.11
CA TYR A 133 -9.10 -5.34 12.14
C TYR A 133 -8.74 -4.12 11.26
N LEU A 134 -8.10 -3.08 11.82
CA LEU A 134 -7.63 -1.91 11.08
C LEU A 134 -6.45 -2.19 10.14
N LEU A 135 -5.77 -3.32 10.28
CA LEU A 135 -4.73 -3.70 9.33
C LEU A 135 -5.37 -4.15 8.00
N PRO A 136 -4.71 -3.89 6.87
CA PRO A 136 -5.18 -4.38 5.59
C PRO A 136 -5.15 -5.91 5.56
N ASP A 137 -6.18 -6.51 4.98
CA ASP A 137 -6.13 -7.94 4.65
C ASP A 137 -5.19 -8.22 3.46
N THR A 138 -4.97 -9.50 3.15
CA THR A 138 -4.09 -9.90 2.04
C THR A 138 -4.48 -9.30 0.69
N LEU A 139 -5.76 -9.11 0.41
CA LEU A 139 -6.25 -8.54 -0.84
C LEU A 139 -6.08 -7.01 -0.86
N GLU A 140 -6.34 -6.36 0.28
CA GLU A 140 -6.13 -4.93 0.47
C GLU A 140 -4.65 -4.56 0.36
N GLU A 141 -3.75 -5.38 0.91
CA GLU A 141 -2.29 -5.22 0.74
C GLU A 141 -1.91 -5.25 -0.75
N LEU A 142 -2.49 -6.17 -1.54
CA LEU A 142 -2.28 -6.21 -2.99
C LEU A 142 -2.80 -4.94 -3.68
N PHE A 143 -3.95 -4.39 -3.26
CA PHE A 143 -4.46 -3.14 -3.84
C PHE A 143 -3.59 -1.93 -3.51
N VAL A 144 -3.04 -1.86 -2.30
CA VAL A 144 -2.06 -0.83 -1.93
C VAL A 144 -0.82 -0.93 -2.82
N HIS A 145 -0.29 -2.14 -3.00
CA HIS A 145 0.85 -2.38 -3.87
C HIS A 145 0.56 -1.98 -5.33
N ASN A 146 -0.62 -2.32 -5.85
CA ASN A 146 -1.06 -1.92 -7.19
C ASN A 146 -1.07 -0.40 -7.36
N ALA A 147 -1.61 0.33 -6.38
CA ALA A 147 -1.65 1.79 -6.40
C ALA A 147 -0.23 2.39 -6.46
N GLN A 148 0.69 1.87 -5.65
CA GLN A 148 2.10 2.29 -5.64
C GLN A 148 2.79 2.04 -6.99
N MET A 149 2.61 0.84 -7.56
CA MET A 149 3.18 0.49 -8.87
C MET A 149 2.65 1.37 -9.98
N ILE A 150 1.33 1.59 -10.04
CA ILE A 150 0.69 2.38 -11.09
C ILE A 150 1.08 3.85 -10.97
N TYR A 151 1.16 4.38 -9.74
CA TYR A 151 1.68 5.72 -9.49
C TYR A 151 3.12 5.86 -10.02
N ALA A 152 3.99 4.88 -9.75
CA ALA A 152 5.35 4.86 -10.27
C ALA A 152 5.41 4.78 -11.81
N LEU A 153 4.49 4.05 -12.45
CA LEU A 153 4.36 4.01 -13.91
C LEU A 153 3.96 5.37 -14.48
N ILE A 154 2.94 6.02 -13.91
CA ILE A 154 2.49 7.37 -14.31
C ILE A 154 3.63 8.37 -14.21
N HIS A 155 4.37 8.38 -13.09
CA HIS A 155 5.52 9.27 -12.88
C HIS A 155 6.64 9.06 -13.89
N LYS A 156 6.89 7.80 -14.26
CA LYS A 156 7.86 7.46 -15.32
C LYS A 156 7.35 7.82 -16.72
N GLY A 157 6.12 8.31 -16.85
CA GLY A 157 5.50 8.76 -18.09
C GLY A 157 4.86 7.65 -18.91
N ASP A 158 4.48 6.56 -18.26
CA ASP A 158 3.74 5.46 -18.86
C ASP A 158 2.33 5.90 -19.26
N LYS A 159 1.88 5.45 -20.44
CA LYS A 159 0.50 5.66 -20.90
C LYS A 159 -0.40 4.54 -20.37
N ILE A 160 -0.76 4.60 -19.08
CA ILE A 160 -1.46 3.50 -18.40
C ILE A 160 -2.76 3.03 -19.07
N ALA A 161 -3.45 3.92 -19.80
CA ALA A 161 -4.67 3.59 -20.54
C ALA A 161 -4.44 2.85 -21.88
N GLN A 162 -3.19 2.70 -22.33
CA GLN A 162 -2.86 1.99 -23.56
C GLN A 162 -2.77 0.47 -23.29
N PRO A 163 -3.60 -0.35 -23.97
CA PRO A 163 -3.59 -1.80 -23.79
C PRO A 163 -2.24 -2.46 -24.12
N ARG A 164 -1.93 -3.52 -23.38
CA ARG A 164 -0.69 -4.30 -23.45
C ARG A 164 -0.88 -5.65 -22.76
N ASN A 165 0.06 -6.57 -22.97
CA ASN A 165 0.09 -7.79 -22.17
C ASN A 165 0.45 -7.42 -20.72
N VAL A 166 -0.49 -7.70 -19.83
CA VAL A 166 -0.32 -7.70 -18.37
C VAL A 166 -0.09 -9.15 -17.96
N TYR A 167 1.03 -9.40 -17.31
CA TYR A 167 1.42 -10.72 -16.83
C TYR A 167 1.06 -10.83 -15.35
N HIS A 168 0.62 -12.01 -14.93
CA HIS A 168 0.34 -12.35 -13.54
C HIS A 168 1.07 -13.62 -13.15
N TRP A 169 1.61 -13.63 -11.94
CA TRP A 169 2.31 -14.76 -11.35
C TRP A 169 1.44 -15.36 -10.26
N LEU A 170 1.13 -16.64 -10.42
CA LEU A 170 0.36 -17.45 -9.49
C LEU A 170 1.24 -18.58 -8.99
N LEU A 171 1.07 -18.96 -7.73
CA LEU A 171 1.89 -19.97 -7.06
C LEU A 171 0.98 -21.03 -6.45
N PHE A 172 1.32 -22.31 -6.62
CA PHE A 172 0.52 -23.44 -6.13
C PHE A 172 1.37 -24.40 -5.29
N ARG A 173 0.72 -25.00 -4.29
CA ARG A 173 1.30 -26.05 -3.45
C ARG A 173 1.35 -27.38 -4.18
N GLU A 174 0.30 -27.69 -4.95
CA GLU A 174 0.13 -28.93 -5.70
C GLU A 174 0.05 -28.69 -7.21
N ASP A 175 0.62 -29.60 -8.02
CA ASP A 175 0.60 -29.48 -9.49
C ASP A 175 -0.80 -29.67 -10.07
N GLU A 176 -1.64 -30.47 -9.42
CA GLU A 176 -3.02 -30.73 -9.84
C GLU A 176 -3.86 -29.43 -9.81
N ASP A 177 -3.69 -28.62 -8.77
CA ASP A 177 -4.36 -27.31 -8.65
C ASP A 177 -3.87 -26.33 -9.71
N ARG A 178 -2.57 -26.33 -9.99
CA ARG A 178 -1.98 -25.54 -11.09
C ARG A 178 -2.59 -25.92 -12.44
N LEU A 179 -2.68 -27.22 -12.75
CA LEU A 179 -3.25 -27.73 -14.00
C LEU A 179 -4.76 -27.46 -14.12
N ALA A 180 -5.49 -27.58 -13.02
CA ALA A 180 -6.91 -27.23 -12.99
C ALA A 180 -7.12 -25.72 -13.24
N MET A 181 -6.27 -24.87 -12.64
CA MET A 181 -6.31 -23.43 -12.84
C MET A 181 -5.94 -23.04 -14.28
N GLU A 182 -4.93 -23.68 -14.88
CA GLU A 182 -4.53 -23.46 -16.27
C GLU A 182 -5.74 -23.57 -17.21
N ARG A 183 -6.48 -24.69 -17.13
CA ARG A 183 -7.67 -24.95 -17.94
C ARG A 183 -8.81 -23.97 -17.68
N LEU A 184 -8.95 -23.50 -16.44
CA LEU A 184 -9.99 -22.54 -16.06
C LEU A 184 -9.69 -21.16 -16.66
N LEU A 185 -8.45 -20.69 -16.52
CA LEU A 185 -8.03 -19.38 -16.97
C LEU A 185 -7.99 -19.26 -18.49
N GLU A 186 -7.61 -20.32 -19.21
CA GLU A 186 -7.72 -20.38 -20.67
C GLU A 186 -9.16 -20.13 -21.15
N LYS A 187 -10.16 -20.76 -20.50
CA LYS A 187 -11.58 -20.53 -20.79
C LYS A 187 -12.04 -19.10 -20.49
N GLN A 188 -11.37 -18.42 -19.56
CA GLN A 188 -11.62 -17.00 -19.22
C GLN A 188 -10.82 -16.01 -20.10
N GLY A 189 -10.14 -16.52 -21.12
CA GLY A 189 -9.41 -15.73 -22.11
C GLY A 189 -8.03 -15.27 -21.66
N TYR A 190 -7.44 -15.91 -20.66
CA TYR A 190 -6.02 -15.74 -20.33
C TYR A 190 -5.15 -16.59 -21.24
N VAL A 191 -3.93 -16.11 -21.50
CA VAL A 191 -2.88 -16.85 -22.21
C VAL A 191 -1.93 -17.46 -21.19
N ILE A 192 -1.59 -18.73 -21.35
CA ILE A 192 -0.60 -19.42 -20.50
C ILE A 192 0.81 -19.17 -21.05
N GLU A 193 1.65 -18.53 -20.24
CA GLU A 193 2.98 -18.03 -20.65
C GLU A 193 4.07 -19.04 -20.28
N LYS A 194 4.12 -20.17 -21.00
CA LYS A 194 5.05 -21.29 -20.73
C LYS A 194 6.53 -20.92 -20.83
N GLU A 195 6.85 -19.89 -21.60
CA GLU A 195 8.22 -19.40 -21.80
C GLU A 195 8.66 -18.41 -20.71
N LYS A 196 7.75 -17.97 -19.82
CA LYS A 196 8.10 -17.08 -18.72
C LYS A 196 8.52 -17.86 -17.49
N GLU A 197 9.71 -17.53 -17.03
CA GLU A 197 10.23 -18.05 -15.77
C GLU A 197 9.47 -17.45 -14.59
N SER A 198 9.13 -18.33 -13.66
CA SER A 198 8.80 -18.00 -12.28
C SER A 198 9.57 -18.98 -11.41
N LYS A 199 10.11 -18.51 -10.28
CA LYS A 199 10.93 -19.36 -9.42
C LYS A 199 10.02 -20.11 -8.46
N PRO A 200 10.14 -21.45 -8.37
CA PRO A 200 9.52 -22.22 -7.30
C PRO A 200 9.90 -21.64 -5.94
N GLU A 201 8.93 -21.56 -5.04
CA GLU A 201 9.16 -21.24 -3.63
C GLU A 201 9.03 -22.50 -2.78
N GLN A 202 9.64 -22.50 -1.58
CA GLN A 202 9.68 -23.68 -0.70
C GLN A 202 8.28 -24.25 -0.42
N ASP A 203 7.31 -23.37 -0.15
CA ASP A 203 5.92 -23.76 0.14
C ASP A 203 5.04 -23.81 -1.11
N TYR A 204 5.50 -23.27 -2.24
CA TYR A 204 4.75 -23.18 -3.50
C TYR A 204 5.64 -23.55 -4.70
N PRO A 205 5.91 -24.86 -4.90
CA PRO A 205 6.86 -25.31 -5.90
C PRO A 205 6.33 -25.26 -7.34
N TYR A 206 5.02 -25.05 -7.54
CA TYR A 206 4.38 -25.10 -8.86
C TYR A 206 3.89 -23.72 -9.31
N PRO A 207 4.75 -22.88 -9.90
CA PRO A 207 4.34 -21.57 -10.38
C PRO A 207 3.59 -21.65 -11.72
N LEU A 208 2.71 -20.67 -11.97
CA LEU A 208 2.02 -20.46 -13.24
C LEU A 208 2.09 -18.99 -13.61
N VAL A 209 2.54 -18.71 -14.84
CA VAL A 209 2.52 -17.36 -15.41
C VAL A 209 1.44 -17.28 -16.47
N ILE A 210 0.57 -16.29 -16.35
CA ILE A 210 -0.49 -16.03 -17.31
C ILE A 210 -0.39 -14.59 -17.83
N SER A 211 -1.03 -14.30 -18.95
CA SER A 211 -1.19 -12.92 -19.41
C SER A 211 -2.59 -12.62 -19.96
N LYS A 212 -2.93 -11.34 -19.95
CA LYS A 212 -4.15 -10.78 -20.55
C LYS A 212 -3.83 -9.46 -21.24
N PHE A 213 -4.44 -9.21 -22.39
CA PHE A 213 -4.24 -7.97 -23.14
C PHE A 213 -5.23 -6.90 -22.68
N GLU A 214 -4.76 -5.96 -21.86
CA GLU A 214 -5.60 -4.95 -21.23
C GLU A 214 -4.80 -3.69 -20.84
N ASP A 215 -5.50 -2.68 -20.31
CA ASP A 215 -4.84 -1.48 -19.77
C ASP A 215 -4.35 -1.71 -18.33
N VAL A 216 -3.46 -0.83 -17.86
CA VAL A 216 -2.91 -0.90 -16.50
C VAL A 216 -3.45 0.22 -15.61
N LYS A 217 -4.71 0.60 -15.82
CA LYS A 217 -5.42 1.51 -14.89
C LYS A 217 -5.66 0.79 -13.57
N LEU A 218 -5.72 1.57 -12.49
CA LEU A 218 -5.87 1.02 -11.13
C LEU A 218 -7.13 0.17 -10.99
N ASP A 219 -8.26 0.65 -11.50
CA ASP A 219 -9.52 -0.10 -11.43
C ASP A 219 -9.46 -1.42 -12.20
N THR A 220 -8.83 -1.43 -13.39
CA THR A 220 -8.62 -2.63 -14.20
C THR A 220 -7.79 -3.65 -13.44
N ILE A 221 -6.61 -3.26 -12.97
CA ILE A 221 -5.70 -4.16 -12.26
C ILE A 221 -6.31 -4.64 -10.94
N ASN A 222 -6.94 -3.77 -10.14
CA ASN A 222 -7.60 -4.18 -8.92
C ASN A 222 -8.76 -5.16 -9.19
N ALA A 223 -9.52 -4.96 -10.27
CA ALA A 223 -10.55 -5.92 -10.67
C ALA A 223 -9.96 -7.28 -11.06
N ARG A 224 -8.86 -7.30 -11.81
CA ARG A 224 -8.17 -8.54 -12.20
C ARG A 224 -7.56 -9.26 -11.00
N VAL A 225 -6.87 -8.52 -10.13
CA VAL A 225 -6.26 -9.07 -8.90
C VAL A 225 -7.34 -9.64 -7.98
N ARG A 226 -8.47 -8.95 -7.81
CA ARG A 226 -9.61 -9.47 -7.03
C ARG A 226 -10.16 -10.77 -7.60
N GLU A 227 -10.32 -10.85 -8.91
CA GLU A 227 -10.80 -12.05 -9.58
C GLU A 227 -9.82 -13.22 -9.36
N LEU A 228 -8.53 -13.01 -9.63
CA LEU A 228 -7.51 -14.06 -9.48
C LEU A 228 -7.34 -14.49 -8.03
N HIS A 229 -7.33 -13.54 -7.08
CA HIS A 229 -7.26 -13.84 -5.65
C HIS A 229 -8.43 -14.72 -5.20
N ARG A 230 -9.66 -14.41 -5.64
CA ARG A 230 -10.84 -15.24 -5.36
C ARG A 230 -10.73 -16.65 -5.93
N LEU A 231 -10.26 -16.78 -7.18
CA LEU A 231 -10.11 -18.10 -7.83
C LEU A 231 -9.06 -18.97 -7.13
N LEU A 232 -7.98 -18.34 -6.66
CA LEU A 232 -6.88 -19.00 -5.96
C LEU A 232 -7.27 -19.45 -4.55
N ALA A 233 -8.10 -18.68 -3.84
CA ALA A 233 -8.58 -19.03 -2.51
C ALA A 233 -9.36 -20.36 -2.46
N GLU A 234 -9.90 -20.82 -3.59
CA GLU A 234 -10.59 -22.11 -3.70
C GLU A 234 -9.65 -23.31 -3.85
N ARG A 235 -8.34 -23.09 -4.09
CA ARG A 235 -7.37 -24.11 -4.55
C ARG A 235 -6.00 -23.99 -3.86
N ASP A 236 -5.97 -23.45 -2.64
CA ASP A 236 -4.76 -23.19 -1.85
C ASP A 236 -3.62 -22.50 -2.63
N GLY A 237 -3.99 -21.71 -3.64
CA GLY A 237 -3.06 -20.96 -4.48
C GLY A 237 -2.78 -19.58 -3.89
N ARG A 238 -1.62 -19.00 -4.26
CA ARG A 238 -1.22 -17.66 -3.85
C ARG A 238 -0.98 -16.77 -5.05
N TYR A 239 -1.45 -15.53 -4.94
CA TYR A 239 -1.13 -14.49 -5.91
C TYR A 239 0.20 -13.83 -5.55
N ASP A 240 1.17 -13.88 -6.45
CA ASP A 240 2.50 -13.32 -6.19
C ASP A 240 2.62 -11.87 -6.67
N GLY A 241 2.08 -11.58 -7.86
CA GLY A 241 2.13 -10.22 -8.38
C GLY A 241 1.78 -10.12 -9.85
N TRP A 242 1.97 -8.91 -10.38
CA TRP A 242 1.78 -8.62 -11.80
C TRP A 242 2.86 -7.70 -12.34
N GLY A 243 2.92 -7.62 -13.67
CA GLY A 243 3.91 -6.84 -14.37
C GLY A 243 3.52 -6.59 -15.80
N ALA A 244 3.92 -5.43 -16.33
CA ALA A 244 3.65 -5.06 -17.71
C ALA A 244 4.80 -4.23 -18.28
N VAL A 245 4.97 -4.31 -19.61
CA VAL A 245 5.97 -3.50 -20.31
C VAL A 245 5.49 -2.04 -20.36
N MET A 246 6.38 -1.10 -20.10
CA MET A 246 6.04 0.32 -20.17
C MET A 246 5.75 0.79 -21.62
N ARG A 247 4.69 1.60 -21.78
CA ARG A 247 4.31 2.31 -23.00
C ARG A 247 4.62 3.80 -22.84
N LEU A 248 5.84 4.18 -23.22
CA LEU A 248 6.28 5.58 -23.24
C LEU A 248 5.94 6.28 -24.57
N SER A 249 5.81 7.60 -24.55
CA SER A 249 5.69 8.43 -25.77
C SER A 249 6.98 8.39 -26.62
N PRO A 250 6.91 8.59 -27.96
CA PRO A 250 8.08 8.56 -28.84
C PRO A 250 9.19 9.52 -28.41
N ALA A 251 8.85 10.75 -28.03
CA ALA A 251 9.81 11.75 -27.55
C ALA A 251 10.51 11.36 -26.23
N LYS A 252 9.80 10.66 -25.32
CA LYS A 252 10.42 10.14 -24.08
C LYS A 252 11.27 8.90 -24.35
N ARG A 253 10.87 8.02 -25.29
CA ARG A 253 11.70 6.88 -25.72
C ARG A 253 13.02 7.36 -26.32
N PHE A 254 12.99 8.36 -27.20
CA PHE A 254 14.18 8.93 -27.81
C PHE A 254 15.11 9.55 -26.76
N ARG A 255 14.58 10.35 -25.82
CA ARG A 255 15.38 10.90 -24.71
C ARG A 255 16.00 9.81 -23.83
N ARG A 256 15.26 8.75 -23.49
CA ARG A 256 15.78 7.62 -22.71
C ARG A 256 16.87 6.85 -23.45
N TYR A 257 16.70 6.66 -24.77
CA TYR A 257 17.70 6.03 -25.63
C TYR A 257 18.99 6.85 -25.68
N VAL A 258 18.90 8.15 -25.92
CA VAL A 258 20.07 9.07 -25.92
C VAL A 258 20.77 9.06 -24.56
N ARG A 259 20.02 9.10 -23.46
CA ARG A 259 20.57 9.05 -22.10
C ARG A 259 21.30 7.73 -21.81
N ARG A 260 20.70 6.57 -22.13
CA ARG A 260 21.36 5.26 -21.97
C ARG A 260 22.64 5.15 -22.80
N ARG A 261 22.66 5.70 -24.02
CA ARG A 261 23.88 5.74 -24.83
C ARG A 261 24.96 6.65 -24.24
N LYS A 262 24.59 7.80 -23.67
CA LYS A 262 25.55 8.65 -22.94
C LYS A 262 26.12 7.94 -21.70
N GLU A 263 25.28 7.30 -20.90
CA GLU A 263 25.72 6.53 -19.72
C GLU A 263 26.62 5.35 -20.11
N SER A 264 26.28 4.63 -21.18
CA SER A 264 27.09 3.52 -21.72
C SER A 264 28.42 4.02 -22.30
N ALA A 265 28.41 5.17 -22.99
CA ALA A 265 29.62 5.80 -23.50
C ALA A 265 30.53 6.29 -22.36
N HIS A 266 29.96 6.85 -21.28
CA HIS A 266 30.71 7.24 -20.08
C HIS A 266 31.33 6.03 -19.36
N LEU A 267 30.63 4.90 -19.29
CA LEU A 267 31.15 3.65 -18.72
C LEU A 267 32.27 3.04 -19.61
N ALA A 268 32.10 3.09 -20.94
CA ALA A 268 33.13 2.64 -21.87
C ALA A 268 34.38 3.52 -21.82
N LEU A 269 34.22 4.85 -21.78
CA LEU A 269 35.33 5.81 -21.61
C LEU A 269 36.07 5.59 -20.29
N ARG A 270 35.35 5.35 -19.18
CA ARG A 270 35.96 5.01 -17.89
C ARG A 270 36.77 3.71 -17.94
N ARG A 271 36.26 2.67 -18.61
CA ARG A 271 36.99 1.40 -18.80
C ARG A 271 38.26 1.60 -19.62
N VAL A 272 38.20 2.36 -20.72
CA VAL A 272 39.38 2.66 -21.56
C VAL A 272 40.43 3.48 -20.81
N LEU A 273 40.00 4.48 -20.02
CA LEU A 273 40.88 5.29 -19.18
C LEU A 273 41.53 4.47 -18.05
N SER A 274 40.78 3.56 -17.41
CA SER A 274 41.35 2.65 -16.40
C SER A 274 42.34 1.63 -16.99
N TRP A 275 42.12 1.18 -18.23
CA TRP A 275 43.02 0.24 -18.90
C TRP A 275 44.35 0.91 -19.32
N ARG A 276 44.30 2.17 -19.75
CA ARG A 276 45.51 2.98 -20.03
C ARG A 276 46.36 3.23 -18.78
N CYS A 277 45.73 3.41 -17.62
CA CYS A 277 46.44 3.62 -16.36
C CYS A 277 47.13 2.33 -15.84
N SER A 278 46.56 1.16 -16.16
CA SER A 278 47.18 -0.13 -15.84
C SER A 278 48.38 -0.46 -16.75
N GLN A 279 48.40 -0.01 -18.00
CA GLN A 279 49.55 -0.20 -18.91
C GLN A 279 50.71 0.76 -18.61
N SER A 280 50.44 1.97 -18.11
CA SER A 280 51.50 2.89 -17.68
C SER A 280 52.28 2.38 -16.46
N ASN A 281 51.62 1.69 -15.51
CA ASN A 281 52.29 1.14 -14.33
C ASN A 281 53.12 -0.14 -14.60
N GLN A 282 52.87 -0.87 -15.69
CA GLN A 282 53.70 -2.04 -16.05
C GLN A 282 54.98 -1.66 -16.81
N ASN A 283 55.04 -0.48 -17.44
CA ASN A 283 56.23 -0.02 -18.14
C ASN A 283 57.29 0.66 -17.25
N GLU A 284 56.95 1.02 -16.01
CA GLU A 284 57.91 1.59 -15.04
C GLU A 284 58.57 0.55 -14.13
N ALA A 285 58.02 -0.66 -14.00
CA ALA A 285 58.56 -1.71 -13.13
C ALA A 285 59.64 -2.60 -13.79
N GLY A 286 60.02 -2.36 -15.05
CA GLY A 286 60.98 -3.17 -15.81
C GLY A 286 62.36 -2.54 -16.03
N LYS A 287 62.69 -1.45 -15.34
CA LYS A 287 64.01 -0.80 -15.41
C LYS A 287 64.60 -0.58 -14.02
N GLN A 288 65.03 -1.65 -13.39
CA GLN A 288 66.12 -1.64 -12.40
C GLN A 288 67.02 -2.84 -12.69
#